data_AF-A0A929JSS8-F1
#
_entry.id   AF-A0A929JSS8-F1
#
_cell.length_a   1.000
_cell.length_b   1.000
_cell.length_c   1.000
_cell.angle_alpha   90.00
_cell.angle_beta   90.00
_cell.angle_gamma   90.00
#
_symmetry.space_group_name_H-M   'P 1'
#
loop_
_entity.id
_entity.type
_entity.pdbx_description
1 polymer ?
#
loop_
_entity_poly.entity_id
_entity_poly.type
_entity_poly.pdbx_seq_one_letter_code
_entity_poly.pdbx_strand_id
1 'polypeptide(L)'
;MRKIALVNQKGGCGKTTTAINLACCLADDGKKVLLIDLDPQGHSALGLGVESDQSENSIYEVLLGQIPITKAVRTLNKNLDAIFCNVVLSAFEQVMAGAPEREYKLARSLEGIENDYDYLIIDSPPSVGLLTFNGLMACEEVIIPVDSSSFSLHGLGKLLDTIRIIEEKTGHELSVKILATNIDRRTNFSRGVLETLRAHFPEKCFETVIHTCTRLREAASHGESINEYDRRCVAFRDYRNLTHEILDVEDAMKAKMATSRPLSEDEGPLGKLGERTVTFTFDAPENAVVQIAGDFNNWSAEGLHFTDSPSSPAWQKPISLKPGSYQYKYLIDGHWMTDPANRKTVDDFFGGANSVIDV
;
A
#
# COMPACT_ATOMS: atom_id res chain seq x y z
N MET A 1 3.94 -8.07 10.03
CA MET A 1 4.10 -8.32 8.59
C MET A 1 3.66 -7.10 7.77
N ARG A 2 4.50 -6.62 6.85
CA ARG A 2 4.17 -5.61 5.82
C ARG A 2 3.73 -6.32 4.54
N LYS A 3 2.60 -5.91 3.94
CA LYS A 3 1.95 -6.68 2.86
C LYS A 3 1.87 -5.84 1.59
N ILE A 4 2.44 -6.37 0.50
CA ILE A 4 2.62 -5.63 -0.75
C ILE A 4 2.06 -6.48 -1.91
N ALA A 5 1.09 -5.92 -2.65
CA ALA A 5 0.56 -6.55 -3.86
C ALA A 5 1.14 -5.94 -5.14
N LEU A 6 1.54 -6.79 -6.10
CA LEU A 6 2.01 -6.39 -7.42
C LEU A 6 0.85 -6.46 -8.41
N VAL A 7 0.31 -5.30 -8.82
CA VAL A 7 -0.92 -5.23 -9.62
C VAL A 7 -0.72 -4.43 -10.90
N ASN A 8 -1.22 -4.96 -12.01
CA ASN A 8 -1.38 -4.27 -13.28
C ASN A 8 -2.23 -5.12 -14.25
N GLN A 9 -3.21 -4.51 -14.91
CA GLN A 9 -4.05 -5.15 -15.93
C GLN A 9 -3.26 -5.58 -17.17
N LYS A 10 -2.10 -4.95 -17.41
CA LYS A 10 -1.29 -5.27 -18.57
C LYS A 10 -0.45 -6.53 -18.32
N GLY A 11 -0.53 -7.50 -19.24
CA GLY A 11 0.41 -8.61 -19.30
C GLY A 11 1.83 -8.13 -19.66
N GLY A 12 2.86 -8.75 -19.08
CA GLY A 12 4.26 -8.49 -19.45
C GLY A 12 4.86 -7.17 -18.96
N CYS A 13 4.20 -6.44 -18.04
CA CYS A 13 4.78 -5.24 -17.42
C CYS A 13 5.80 -5.53 -16.29
N GLY A 14 6.05 -6.80 -15.98
CA GLY A 14 7.04 -7.21 -14.98
C GLY A 14 6.50 -7.44 -13.57
N LYS A 15 5.21 -7.76 -13.37
CA LYS A 15 4.63 -8.14 -12.07
C LYS A 15 5.34 -9.32 -11.43
N THR A 16 5.23 -10.51 -12.02
CA THR A 16 5.87 -11.73 -11.54
C THR A 16 7.37 -11.60 -11.41
N THR A 17 8.03 -10.99 -12.40
CA THR A 17 9.48 -10.72 -12.32
C THR A 17 9.82 -9.85 -11.13
N THR A 18 9.03 -8.82 -10.84
CA THR A 18 9.23 -7.95 -9.68
C THR A 18 8.91 -8.68 -8.38
N ALA A 19 7.80 -9.42 -8.31
CA ALA A 19 7.40 -10.18 -7.13
C ALA A 19 8.50 -11.18 -6.71
N ILE A 20 8.98 -12.00 -7.65
CA ILE A 20 10.06 -12.96 -7.40
C ILE A 20 11.32 -12.24 -6.91
N ASN A 21 11.82 -11.27 -7.68
CA ASN A 21 13.15 -10.70 -7.41
C ASN A 21 13.15 -9.78 -6.19
N LEU A 22 12.05 -9.06 -5.93
CA LEU A 22 11.89 -8.31 -4.68
C LEU A 22 11.84 -9.24 -3.47
N ALA A 23 11.06 -10.32 -3.54
CA ALA A 23 10.98 -11.30 -2.45
C ALA A 23 12.35 -11.94 -2.16
N CYS A 24 13.09 -12.31 -3.21
CA CYS A 24 14.43 -12.89 -3.08
C CYS A 24 15.44 -11.88 -2.52
N CYS A 25 15.42 -10.63 -2.97
CA CYS A 25 16.31 -9.59 -2.43
C CYS A 25 16.00 -9.25 -0.96
N LEU A 26 14.72 -9.17 -0.57
CA LEU A 26 14.32 -9.01 0.82
C LEU A 26 14.81 -10.18 1.70
N ALA A 27 14.69 -11.41 1.19
CA ALA A 27 15.18 -12.61 1.88
C ALA A 27 16.71 -12.65 2.02
N ASP A 28 17.44 -12.22 0.97
CA ASP A 28 18.90 -12.05 0.98
C ASP A 28 19.34 -11.00 2.04
N ASP A 29 18.54 -9.96 2.26
CA ASP A 29 18.74 -8.94 3.30
C ASP A 29 18.26 -9.40 4.70
N GLY A 30 17.91 -10.68 4.85
CA GLY A 30 17.62 -11.30 6.14
C GLY A 30 16.17 -11.22 6.61
N LYS A 31 15.25 -10.69 5.79
CA LYS A 31 13.82 -10.62 6.11
C LYS A 31 13.15 -11.96 5.88
N LYS A 32 12.20 -12.34 6.74
CA LYS A 32 11.32 -13.49 6.48
C LYS A 32 10.21 -13.08 5.52
N VAL A 33 10.18 -13.70 4.35
CA VAL A 33 9.28 -13.33 3.26
C VAL A 33 8.36 -14.49 2.89
N LEU A 34 7.07 -14.20 2.74
CA LEU A 34 6.10 -15.09 2.11
C LEU A 34 5.73 -14.53 0.73
N LEU A 35 5.94 -15.30 -0.33
CA LEU A 35 5.45 -14.99 -1.68
C LEU A 35 4.15 -15.77 -1.97
N ILE A 36 3.08 -15.10 -2.41
CA ILE A 36 1.84 -15.76 -2.83
C ILE A 36 1.61 -15.50 -4.32
N ASP A 37 1.49 -16.56 -5.11
CA ASP A 37 1.13 -16.50 -6.52
C ASP A 37 -0.40 -16.62 -6.69
N LEU A 38 -1.05 -15.53 -7.11
CA LEU A 38 -2.47 -15.50 -7.45
C LEU A 38 -2.74 -15.54 -8.96
N ASP A 39 -1.71 -15.60 -9.81
CA ASP A 39 -1.89 -15.68 -11.25
C ASP A 39 -2.11 -17.14 -11.65
N PRO A 40 -3.28 -17.54 -12.19
CA PRO A 40 -3.52 -18.92 -12.63
C PRO A 40 -2.52 -19.46 -13.67
N GLN A 41 -1.70 -18.60 -14.28
CA GLN A 41 -0.58 -19.03 -15.14
C GLN A 41 0.59 -19.66 -14.37
N GLY A 42 0.72 -19.43 -13.06
CA GLY A 42 1.74 -20.08 -12.22
C GLY A 42 3.18 -19.71 -12.56
N HIS A 43 3.41 -18.51 -13.11
CA HIS A 43 4.73 -18.09 -13.55
C HIS A 43 5.71 -17.90 -12.38
N SER A 44 5.24 -17.69 -11.15
CA SER A 44 6.14 -17.56 -9.99
C SER A 44 6.84 -18.88 -9.67
N ALA A 45 6.11 -20.00 -9.73
CA ALA A 45 6.69 -21.33 -9.51
C ALA A 45 7.77 -21.65 -10.55
N LEU A 46 7.47 -21.40 -11.82
CA LEU A 46 8.43 -21.61 -12.92
C LEU A 46 9.67 -20.74 -12.77
N GLY A 47 9.50 -19.45 -12.43
CA GLY A 47 10.61 -18.52 -12.25
C GLY A 47 11.49 -18.81 -11.04
N LEU A 48 11.05 -19.67 -10.12
CA LEU A 48 11.77 -20.11 -8.92
C LEU A 48 12.18 -21.60 -8.98
N GLY A 49 12.03 -22.24 -10.15
CA GLY A 49 12.47 -23.62 -10.34
C GLY A 49 11.66 -24.65 -9.54
N VAL A 50 10.45 -24.27 -9.12
CA VAL A 50 9.55 -25.17 -8.38
C VAL A 50 8.73 -25.97 -9.39
N GLU A 51 8.85 -27.30 -9.32
CA GLU A 51 8.03 -28.18 -10.14
C GLU A 51 6.55 -27.99 -9.81
N SER A 52 5.72 -27.94 -10.87
CA SER A 52 4.27 -27.88 -10.74
C SER A 52 3.76 -29.21 -10.19
N ASP A 53 3.79 -29.34 -8.87
CA ASP A 53 3.17 -30.45 -8.19
C ASP A 53 1.65 -30.30 -8.30
N GLN A 54 0.96 -31.35 -8.77
CA GLN A 54 -0.49 -31.40 -8.81
C GLN A 54 -1.11 -31.59 -7.41
N SER A 55 -0.32 -31.47 -6.34
CA SER A 55 -0.77 -31.50 -4.95
C SER A 55 -2.02 -30.64 -4.73
N GLU A 56 -2.95 -31.17 -3.95
CA GLU A 56 -4.19 -30.52 -3.49
C GLU A 56 -3.94 -29.38 -2.48
N ASN A 57 -2.70 -28.93 -2.28
CA ASN A 57 -2.33 -27.89 -1.31
C ASN A 57 -1.80 -26.63 -2.01
N SER A 58 -2.65 -25.95 -2.78
CA SER A 58 -2.32 -24.69 -3.44
C SER A 58 -3.10 -23.52 -2.83
N ILE A 59 -2.84 -22.31 -3.32
CA ILE A 59 -3.64 -21.14 -2.94
C ILE A 59 -5.13 -21.32 -3.24
N TYR A 60 -5.49 -22.15 -4.22
CA TYR A 60 -6.88 -22.40 -4.58
C TYR A 60 -7.67 -23.01 -3.41
N GLU A 61 -7.16 -24.09 -2.81
CA GLU A 61 -7.82 -24.76 -1.70
C GLU A 61 -7.84 -23.90 -0.43
N VAL A 62 -6.83 -23.04 -0.24
CA VAL A 62 -6.81 -22.02 0.83
C VAL A 62 -7.94 -21.00 0.63
N LEU A 63 -8.09 -20.44 -0.56
CA LEU A 63 -9.12 -19.44 -0.86
C LEU A 63 -10.54 -20.01 -0.75
N LEU A 64 -10.71 -21.31 -1.01
CA LEU A 64 -11.97 -22.02 -0.76
C LEU A 64 -12.21 -22.34 0.72
N GLY A 65 -11.21 -22.17 1.58
CA GLY A 65 -11.28 -22.51 3.01
C GLY A 65 -11.24 -24.01 3.28
N GLN A 66 -10.72 -24.82 2.34
CA GLN A 66 -10.64 -26.27 2.46
C GLN A 66 -9.42 -26.70 3.28
N ILE A 67 -8.34 -25.92 3.23
CA ILE A 67 -7.14 -26.11 4.03
C ILE A 67 -6.72 -24.79 4.69
N PRO A 68 -6.06 -24.84 5.86
CA PRO A 68 -5.40 -23.66 6.41
C PRO A 68 -4.21 -23.24 5.54
N ILE A 69 -3.91 -21.93 5.51
CA ILE A 69 -2.83 -21.38 4.68
C ILE A 69 -1.48 -22.04 4.92
N THR A 70 -1.19 -22.41 6.17
CA THR A 70 0.06 -23.04 6.59
C THR A 70 0.34 -24.38 5.91
N LYS A 71 -0.69 -25.08 5.42
CA LYS A 71 -0.50 -26.33 4.67
C LYS A 71 -0.09 -26.11 3.22
N ALA A 72 -0.33 -24.94 2.66
CA ALA A 72 0.04 -24.59 1.29
C ALA A 72 1.43 -23.96 1.19
N VAL A 73 2.05 -23.65 2.35
CA VAL A 73 3.39 -23.05 2.42
C VAL A 73 4.46 -24.05 1.98
N ARG A 74 5.32 -23.61 1.06
CA ARG A 74 6.53 -24.32 0.63
C ARG A 74 7.76 -23.49 0.95
N THR A 75 8.70 -24.08 1.67
CA THR A 75 9.98 -23.45 1.97
C THR A 75 10.94 -23.58 0.81
N LEU A 76 11.38 -22.44 0.26
CA LEU A 76 12.33 -22.38 -0.85
C LEU A 76 13.76 -22.22 -0.33
N ASN A 77 13.94 -21.35 0.67
CA ASN A 77 15.20 -21.20 1.37
C ASN A 77 14.96 -20.74 2.82
N LYS A 78 16.03 -20.41 3.56
CA LYS A 78 15.97 -20.06 4.99
C LYS A 78 14.99 -18.91 5.31
N ASN A 79 14.85 -17.95 4.41
CA ASN A 79 14.13 -16.69 4.64
C ASN A 79 12.99 -16.47 3.65
N LEU A 80 12.79 -17.39 2.70
CA LEU A 80 11.77 -17.28 1.67
C LEU A 80 10.91 -18.54 1.65
N ASP A 81 9.65 -18.33 1.96
CA ASP A 81 8.57 -19.28 1.76
C ASP A 81 7.67 -18.79 0.62
N ALA A 82 6.97 -19.72 -0.04
CA ALA A 82 6.03 -19.41 -1.10
C ALA A 82 4.78 -20.28 -1.08
N ILE A 83 3.66 -19.72 -1.53
CA ILE A 83 2.43 -20.43 -1.83
C ILE A 83 2.14 -20.23 -3.31
N PHE A 84 2.07 -21.33 -4.05
CA PHE A 84 1.84 -21.30 -5.48
C PHE A 84 0.40 -21.64 -5.84
N CYS A 85 0.00 -21.26 -7.04
CA CYS A 85 -1.26 -21.68 -7.63
C CYS A 85 -1.15 -23.02 -8.35
N ASN A 86 -2.30 -23.59 -8.66
CA ASN A 86 -2.45 -24.62 -9.68
C ASN A 86 -3.35 -24.09 -10.82
N VAL A 87 -3.43 -24.84 -11.93
CA VAL A 87 -4.25 -24.45 -13.10
C VAL A 87 -5.73 -24.26 -12.77
N VAL A 88 -6.22 -24.90 -11.70
CA VAL A 88 -7.62 -24.86 -11.25
C VAL A 88 -7.99 -23.49 -10.65
N LEU A 89 -7.01 -22.68 -10.23
CA LEU A 89 -7.24 -21.33 -9.73
C LEU A 89 -8.07 -20.46 -10.70
N SER A 90 -7.97 -20.71 -12.01
CA SER A 90 -8.79 -20.05 -13.04
C SER A 90 -10.30 -20.22 -12.85
N ALA A 91 -10.74 -21.31 -12.20
CA ALA A 91 -12.15 -21.57 -11.90
C ALA A 91 -12.64 -20.84 -10.64
N PHE A 92 -11.75 -20.22 -9.85
CA PHE A 92 -12.09 -19.59 -8.57
C PHE A 92 -13.21 -18.56 -8.71
N GLU A 93 -13.14 -17.69 -9.72
CA GLU A 93 -14.17 -16.67 -9.97
C GLU A 93 -15.57 -17.26 -10.20
N GLN A 94 -15.64 -18.34 -10.96
CA GLN A 94 -16.90 -19.02 -11.27
C GLN A 94 -17.44 -19.75 -10.04
N VAL A 95 -16.58 -20.43 -9.28
CA VAL A 95 -16.97 -21.16 -8.06
C VAL A 95 -17.47 -20.18 -6.99
N MET A 96 -16.85 -19.01 -6.88
CA MET A 96 -17.21 -17.97 -5.93
C MET A 96 -18.32 -17.03 -6.42
N ALA A 97 -19.00 -17.36 -7.52
CA ALA A 97 -20.09 -16.55 -8.04
C ALA A 97 -21.24 -16.45 -7.02
N GLY A 98 -21.55 -15.23 -6.59
CA GLY A 98 -22.62 -14.96 -5.61
C GLY A 98 -22.29 -15.32 -4.15
N ALA A 99 -21.09 -15.83 -3.87
CA ALA A 99 -20.65 -16.06 -2.51
C ALA A 99 -20.44 -14.73 -1.77
N PRO A 100 -20.89 -14.59 -0.50
CA PRO A 100 -20.67 -13.38 0.28
C PRO A 100 -19.17 -13.23 0.61
N GLU A 101 -18.71 -11.97 0.63
CA GLU A 101 -17.35 -11.61 1.05
C GLU A 101 -16.23 -12.38 0.34
N ARG A 102 -16.48 -12.76 -0.91
CA ARG A 102 -15.57 -13.54 -1.75
C ARG A 102 -14.25 -12.82 -2.06
N GLU A 103 -14.24 -11.50 -1.93
CA GLU A 103 -13.09 -10.61 -2.07
C GLU A 103 -12.18 -10.59 -0.83
N TYR A 104 -12.63 -11.09 0.32
CA TYR A 104 -11.86 -11.11 1.58
C TYR A 104 -11.26 -12.49 1.90
N LYS A 105 -11.34 -13.47 0.99
CA LYS A 105 -10.92 -14.86 1.26
C LYS A 105 -9.44 -14.95 1.59
N LEU A 106 -8.60 -14.27 0.81
CA LEU A 106 -7.17 -14.24 1.10
C LEU A 106 -6.87 -13.52 2.41
N ALA A 107 -7.43 -12.32 2.61
CA ALA A 107 -7.24 -11.53 3.82
C ALA A 107 -7.55 -12.35 5.09
N ARG A 108 -8.69 -13.04 5.09
CA ARG A 108 -9.10 -13.94 6.20
C ARG A 108 -8.16 -15.12 6.37
N SER A 109 -7.66 -15.69 5.28
CA SER A 109 -6.75 -16.85 5.36
C SER A 109 -5.37 -16.50 5.91
N LEU A 110 -4.98 -15.22 5.88
CA LEU A 110 -3.72 -14.72 6.42
C LEU A 110 -3.79 -14.48 7.95
N GLU A 111 -4.98 -14.51 8.55
CA GLU A 111 -5.15 -14.35 9.99
C GLU A 111 -4.39 -15.44 10.76
N GLY A 112 -3.46 -15.03 11.60
CA GLY A 112 -2.68 -15.91 12.47
C GLY A 112 -1.27 -16.23 11.99
N ILE A 113 -0.85 -15.78 10.80
CA ILE A 113 0.53 -15.94 10.29
C ILE A 113 1.33 -14.63 10.26
N GLU A 114 0.76 -13.51 10.72
CA GLU A 114 1.36 -12.17 10.62
C GLU A 114 2.64 -11.99 11.46
N ASN A 115 2.86 -12.89 12.44
CA ASN A 115 4.04 -12.91 13.29
C ASN A 115 5.16 -13.81 12.75
N ASP A 116 4.88 -14.63 11.74
CA ASP A 116 5.85 -15.56 11.17
C ASP A 116 6.73 -14.89 10.11
N TYR A 117 6.21 -13.86 9.46
CA TYR A 117 6.85 -13.17 8.34
C TYR A 117 6.99 -11.67 8.56
N ASP A 118 8.11 -11.12 8.08
CA ASP A 118 8.32 -9.68 8.01
C ASP A 118 7.55 -9.09 6.82
N TYR A 119 7.57 -9.79 5.68
CA TYR A 119 7.00 -9.35 4.42
C TYR A 119 6.07 -10.39 3.79
N LEU A 120 4.94 -9.93 3.24
CA LEU A 120 4.10 -10.68 2.32
C LEU A 120 4.15 -10.00 0.95
N ILE A 121 4.52 -10.74 -0.09
CA ILE A 121 4.51 -10.28 -1.48
C ILE A 121 3.45 -11.07 -2.25
N ILE A 122 2.54 -10.39 -2.93
CA ILE A 122 1.49 -11.03 -3.73
C ILE A 122 1.72 -10.74 -5.21
N ASP A 123 1.88 -11.78 -6.03
CA ASP A 123 1.87 -11.67 -7.49
C ASP A 123 0.44 -11.84 -8.01
N SER A 124 -0.08 -10.80 -8.68
CA SER A 124 -1.48 -10.78 -9.14
C SER A 124 -1.61 -11.07 -10.64
N PRO A 125 -2.75 -11.62 -11.10
CA PRO A 125 -2.97 -11.88 -12.51
C PRO A 125 -3.04 -10.58 -13.35
N PRO A 126 -2.90 -10.66 -14.69
CA PRO A 126 -3.03 -9.53 -15.61
C PRO A 126 -4.50 -9.15 -15.86
N SER A 127 -5.32 -9.08 -14.82
CA SER A 127 -6.73 -8.68 -14.88
C SER A 127 -7.14 -7.97 -13.59
N VAL A 128 -8.22 -7.20 -13.60
CA VAL A 128 -8.85 -6.71 -12.36
C VAL A 128 -10.10 -7.53 -12.10
N GLY A 129 -9.86 -8.80 -11.75
CA GLY A 129 -10.88 -9.76 -11.37
C GLY A 129 -10.92 -9.98 -9.85
N LEU A 130 -11.62 -11.03 -9.44
CA LEU A 130 -11.79 -11.39 -8.03
C LEU A 130 -10.46 -11.78 -7.37
N LEU A 131 -9.55 -12.41 -8.11
CA LEU A 131 -8.22 -12.78 -7.61
C LEU A 131 -7.40 -11.54 -7.26
N THR A 132 -7.39 -10.55 -8.15
CA THR A 132 -6.75 -9.25 -7.89
C THR A 132 -7.39 -8.53 -6.72
N PHE A 133 -8.73 -8.56 -6.59
CA PHE A 133 -9.40 -8.02 -5.41
C PHE A 133 -8.98 -8.72 -4.13
N ASN A 134 -8.87 -10.05 -4.12
CA ASN A 134 -8.35 -10.77 -2.96
C ASN A 134 -6.93 -10.33 -2.58
N GLY A 135 -6.05 -10.10 -3.57
CA GLY A 135 -4.72 -9.54 -3.34
C GLY A 135 -4.76 -8.12 -2.76
N LEU A 136 -5.64 -7.26 -3.29
CA LEU A 136 -5.80 -5.87 -2.82
C LEU A 136 -6.36 -5.82 -1.39
N MET A 137 -7.41 -6.58 -1.09
CA MET A 137 -8.01 -6.60 0.26
C MET A 137 -7.10 -7.25 1.31
N ALA A 138 -6.10 -8.02 0.87
CA ALA A 138 -5.13 -8.65 1.74
C ALA A 138 -3.93 -7.75 2.08
N CYS A 139 -3.75 -6.61 1.41
CA CYS A 139 -2.55 -5.76 1.52
C CYS A 139 -2.88 -4.31 1.85
N GLU A 140 -1.94 -3.61 2.49
CA GLU A 140 -2.02 -2.16 2.70
C GLU A 140 -1.23 -1.37 1.64
N GLU A 141 -0.34 -2.04 0.91
CA GLU A 141 0.51 -1.44 -0.11
C GLU A 141 0.36 -2.12 -1.46
N VAL A 142 0.37 -1.30 -2.51
CA VAL A 142 0.28 -1.76 -3.90
C VAL A 142 1.43 -1.18 -4.69
N ILE A 143 2.21 -2.05 -5.33
CA ILE A 143 3.19 -1.65 -6.33
C ILE A 143 2.58 -1.91 -7.71
N ILE A 144 2.57 -0.89 -8.56
CA ILE A 144 2.11 -0.96 -9.95
C ILE A 144 3.33 -0.90 -10.87
N PRO A 145 3.80 -2.03 -11.43
CA PRO A 145 4.85 -2.04 -12.43
C PRO A 145 4.35 -1.47 -13.76
N VAL A 146 5.02 -0.46 -14.31
CA VAL A 146 4.65 0.22 -15.55
C VAL A 146 5.82 0.17 -16.52
N ASP A 147 5.64 -0.52 -17.65
CA ASP A 147 6.66 -0.60 -18.70
C ASP A 147 6.64 0.62 -19.63
N SER A 148 7.73 0.87 -20.36
CA SER A 148 7.79 1.96 -21.33
C SER A 148 7.10 1.62 -22.65
N SER A 149 5.79 1.35 -22.64
CA SER A 149 5.00 1.20 -23.86
C SER A 149 3.95 2.31 -24.00
N SER A 150 3.54 2.63 -25.23
CA SER A 150 2.60 3.72 -25.50
C SER A 150 1.25 3.59 -24.79
N PHE A 151 0.82 2.38 -24.45
CA PHE A 151 -0.47 2.13 -23.79
C PHE A 151 -0.37 2.08 -22.26
N SER A 152 0.84 2.12 -21.69
CA SER A 152 1.05 1.86 -20.27
C SER A 152 0.52 2.98 -19.37
N LEU A 153 0.62 4.24 -19.80
CA LEU A 153 0.08 5.39 -19.06
C LEU A 153 -1.45 5.37 -19.00
N HIS A 154 -2.10 5.02 -20.11
CA HIS A 154 -3.57 4.90 -20.15
C HIS A 154 -4.08 3.76 -19.27
N GLY A 155 -3.38 2.63 -19.28
CA GLY A 155 -3.69 1.49 -18.40
C GLY A 155 -3.51 1.84 -16.92
N LEU A 156 -2.49 2.62 -16.58
CA LEU A 156 -2.23 3.10 -15.22
C LEU A 156 -3.39 3.95 -14.69
N GLY A 157 -3.87 4.94 -15.46
CA GLY A 157 -4.98 5.80 -15.03
C GLY A 157 -6.23 5.00 -14.67
N LYS A 158 -6.64 4.07 -15.55
CA LYS A 158 -7.78 3.18 -15.29
C LYS A 158 -7.62 2.32 -14.06
N LEU A 159 -6.40 1.83 -13.80
CA LEU A 159 -6.13 1.02 -12.61
C LEU A 159 -6.23 1.86 -11.34
N LEU A 160 -5.68 3.07 -11.33
CA LEU A 160 -5.79 4.00 -10.21
C LEU A 160 -7.26 4.36 -9.93
N ASP A 161 -8.06 4.64 -10.97
CA ASP A 161 -9.50 4.86 -10.82
C ASP A 161 -10.21 3.64 -10.22
N THR A 162 -9.81 2.44 -10.65
CA THR A 162 -10.39 1.20 -10.13
C THR A 162 -10.04 0.98 -8.67
N ILE A 163 -8.78 1.22 -8.27
CA ILE A 163 -8.35 1.15 -6.88
C ILE A 163 -9.14 2.14 -6.04
N ARG A 164 -9.25 3.40 -6.48
CA ARG A 164 -10.02 4.42 -5.78
C ARG A 164 -11.48 4.02 -5.55
N ILE A 165 -12.14 3.45 -6.56
CA ILE A 165 -13.53 2.96 -6.42
C ILE A 165 -13.62 1.82 -5.39
N ILE A 166 -12.59 0.98 -5.26
CA ILE A 166 -12.55 -0.08 -4.25
C ILE A 166 -12.38 0.52 -2.86
N GLU A 167 -11.45 1.47 -2.68
CA GLU A 167 -11.24 2.18 -1.41
C GLU A 167 -12.55 2.84 -0.95
N GLU A 168 -13.23 3.57 -1.84
CA GLU A 168 -14.51 4.23 -1.54
C GLU A 168 -15.63 3.25 -1.14
N LYS A 169 -15.65 2.04 -1.73
CA LYS A 169 -16.68 1.03 -1.45
C LYS A 169 -16.42 0.19 -0.22
N THR A 170 -15.16 -0.08 0.08
CA THR A 170 -14.75 -1.02 1.13
C THR A 170 -14.26 -0.31 2.39
N GLY A 171 -13.87 0.96 2.28
CA GLY A 171 -13.17 1.69 3.34
C GLY A 171 -11.73 1.23 3.57
N HIS A 172 -11.21 0.34 2.71
CA HIS A 172 -9.84 -0.19 2.80
C HIS A 172 -8.89 0.70 2.00
N GLU A 173 -8.06 1.47 2.71
CA GLU A 173 -7.10 2.40 2.10
C GLU A 173 -5.84 1.66 1.62
N LEU A 174 -5.37 2.01 0.42
CA LEU A 174 -4.23 1.38 -0.24
C LEU A 174 -3.15 2.41 -0.55
N SER A 175 -1.96 2.22 -0.01
CA SER A 175 -0.80 3.02 -0.37
C SER A 175 -0.23 2.55 -1.71
N VAL A 176 -0.52 3.33 -2.77
CA VAL A 176 -0.13 2.99 -4.14
C VAL A 176 1.21 3.62 -4.51
N LYS A 177 2.17 2.80 -4.92
CA LYS A 177 3.43 3.19 -5.54
C LYS A 177 3.58 2.66 -6.97
N ILE A 178 4.24 3.44 -7.82
CA ILE A 178 4.45 3.15 -9.24
C ILE A 178 5.92 2.83 -9.48
N LEU A 179 6.19 1.64 -10.01
CA LEU A 179 7.53 1.19 -10.37
C LEU A 179 7.71 1.24 -11.89
N ALA A 180 8.60 2.08 -12.40
CA ALA A 180 8.94 2.06 -13.80
C ALA A 180 9.80 0.84 -14.13
N THR A 181 9.32 -0.02 -15.04
CA THR A 181 9.98 -1.28 -15.42
C THR A 181 10.36 -1.32 -16.89
N ASN A 182 11.28 -2.21 -17.23
CA ASN A 182 11.74 -2.42 -18.60
C ASN A 182 12.15 -1.11 -19.31
N ILE A 183 12.85 -0.23 -18.60
CA ILE A 183 13.28 1.07 -19.13
C ILE A 183 14.59 0.90 -19.91
N ASP A 184 14.57 1.16 -21.22
CA ASP A 184 15.78 1.24 -22.05
C ASP A 184 16.29 2.69 -22.10
N ARG A 185 17.36 2.96 -21.35
CA ARG A 185 18.00 4.28 -21.27
C ARG A 185 18.49 4.82 -22.61
N ARG A 186 18.70 3.95 -23.60
CA ARG A 186 19.20 4.34 -24.93
C ARG A 186 18.11 4.96 -25.80
N THR A 187 16.84 4.80 -25.42
CA THR A 187 15.72 5.30 -26.21
C THR A 187 15.17 6.60 -25.64
N ASN A 188 14.85 7.56 -26.50
CA ASN A 188 14.16 8.78 -26.09
C ASN A 188 12.74 8.47 -25.60
N PHE A 189 12.12 7.42 -26.14
CA PHE A 189 10.78 7.02 -25.78
C PHE A 189 10.68 6.58 -24.32
N SER A 190 11.53 5.65 -23.86
CA SER A 190 11.51 5.20 -22.47
C SER A 190 11.83 6.33 -21.48
N ARG A 191 12.71 7.26 -21.87
CA ARG A 191 12.99 8.47 -21.07
C ARG A 191 11.76 9.38 -20.97
N GLY A 192 11.10 9.67 -22.08
CA GLY A 192 9.90 10.50 -22.09
C GLY A 192 8.74 9.89 -21.28
N VAL A 193 8.57 8.56 -21.31
CA VAL A 193 7.57 7.87 -20.47
C VAL A 193 7.91 8.02 -18.99
N LEU A 194 9.17 7.84 -18.59
CA LEU A 194 9.61 8.00 -17.21
C LEU A 194 9.43 9.44 -16.70
N GLU A 195 9.79 10.43 -17.52
CA GLU A 195 9.58 11.85 -17.22
C GLU A 195 8.08 12.16 -17.04
N THR A 196 7.24 11.63 -17.91
CA THR A 196 5.78 11.79 -17.83
C THR A 196 5.22 11.16 -16.56
N LEU A 197 5.66 9.95 -16.20
CA LEU A 197 5.26 9.29 -14.95
C LEU A 197 5.60 10.14 -13.73
N ARG A 198 6.84 10.61 -13.63
CA ARG A 198 7.30 11.43 -12.50
C ARG A 198 6.62 12.79 -12.44
N ALA A 199 6.31 13.39 -13.59
CA ALA A 199 5.61 14.67 -13.64
C ALA A 199 4.16 14.55 -13.17
N HIS A 200 3.45 13.47 -13.52
CA HIS A 200 2.05 13.28 -13.15
C HIS A 200 1.87 12.65 -11.75
N PHE A 201 2.85 11.87 -11.29
CA PHE A 201 2.75 11.08 -10.06
C PHE A 201 4.01 11.19 -9.17
N PRO A 202 4.48 12.42 -8.85
CA PRO A 202 5.79 12.62 -8.20
C PRO A 202 5.92 11.88 -6.86
N GLU A 203 4.87 11.88 -6.04
CA GLU A 203 4.90 11.26 -4.70
C GLU A 203 4.61 9.76 -4.73
N LYS A 204 4.04 9.25 -5.82
CA LYS A 204 3.69 7.84 -5.99
C LYS A 204 4.78 7.06 -6.73
N CYS A 205 5.68 7.69 -7.46
CA CYS A 205 6.76 6.98 -8.14
C CYS A 205 7.85 6.52 -7.15
N PHE A 206 8.40 5.34 -7.40
CA PHE A 206 9.72 4.98 -6.86
C PHE A 206 10.81 5.80 -7.56
N GLU A 207 11.85 6.13 -6.81
CA GLU A 207 13.08 6.69 -7.38
C GLU A 207 13.81 5.61 -8.19
N THR A 208 13.78 4.37 -7.70
CA THR A 208 14.32 3.21 -8.41
C THR A 208 13.53 2.90 -9.68
N VAL A 209 14.29 2.53 -10.72
CA VAL A 209 13.77 2.11 -12.02
C VAL A 209 14.40 0.77 -12.38
N ILE A 210 13.59 -0.16 -12.90
CA ILE A 210 14.09 -1.45 -13.39
C ILE A 210 14.41 -1.34 -14.88
N HIS A 211 15.69 -1.49 -15.23
CA HIS A 211 16.15 -1.38 -16.62
C HIS A 211 15.91 -2.66 -17.40
N THR A 212 15.79 -2.53 -18.72
CA THR A 212 15.75 -3.68 -19.62
C THR A 212 17.02 -4.52 -19.47
N CYS A 213 16.86 -5.81 -19.14
CA CYS A 213 17.96 -6.75 -18.97
C CYS A 213 17.54 -8.14 -19.46
N THR A 214 18.29 -8.72 -20.42
CA THR A 214 18.02 -10.08 -20.93
C THR A 214 18.23 -11.16 -19.87
N ARG A 215 19.15 -10.90 -18.91
CA ARG A 215 19.46 -11.82 -17.81
C ARG A 215 18.24 -12.16 -16.95
N LEU A 216 17.25 -11.28 -16.83
CA LEU A 216 16.01 -11.59 -16.11
C LEU A 216 15.20 -12.71 -16.77
N ARG A 217 15.17 -12.76 -18.11
CA ARG A 217 14.48 -13.82 -18.86
C ARG A 217 15.26 -15.13 -18.81
N GLU A 218 16.59 -15.03 -18.89
CA GLU A 218 17.47 -16.19 -18.76
C GLU A 218 17.34 -16.81 -17.36
N ALA A 219 17.44 -16.02 -16.30
CA ALA A 219 17.26 -16.45 -14.91
C ALA A 219 15.92 -17.19 -14.73
N ALA A 220 14.82 -16.58 -15.17
CA ALA A 220 13.50 -17.22 -15.12
C ALA A 220 13.44 -18.53 -15.93
N SER A 221 14.12 -18.62 -17.08
CA SER A 221 14.18 -19.87 -17.87
C SER A 221 15.02 -20.98 -17.22
N HIS A 222 15.91 -20.61 -16.30
CA HIS A 222 16.68 -21.53 -15.47
C HIS A 222 15.99 -21.84 -14.14
N GLY A 223 14.84 -21.23 -13.85
CA GLY A 223 14.16 -21.36 -12.56
C GLY A 223 14.93 -20.69 -11.42
N GLU A 224 15.71 -19.66 -11.73
CA GLU A 224 16.53 -18.95 -10.75
C GLU A 224 16.10 -17.49 -10.66
N SER A 225 16.21 -16.95 -9.45
CA SER A 225 16.10 -15.50 -9.21
C SER A 225 17.34 -14.77 -9.73
N ILE A 226 17.26 -13.45 -9.96
CA ILE A 226 18.40 -12.70 -10.53
C ILE A 226 19.60 -12.63 -9.58
N ASN A 227 19.35 -12.69 -8.27
CA ASN A 227 20.39 -12.72 -7.24
C ASN A 227 21.11 -14.08 -7.19
N GLU A 228 20.48 -15.17 -7.62
CA GLU A 228 21.14 -16.47 -7.79
C GLU A 228 21.87 -16.54 -9.13
N TYR A 229 21.22 -16.09 -10.20
CA TYR A 229 21.72 -16.22 -11.57
C TYR A 229 22.89 -15.27 -11.90
N ASP A 230 22.76 -13.96 -11.65
CA ASP A 230 23.81 -12.98 -11.99
C ASP A 230 23.76 -11.71 -11.10
N ARG A 231 24.50 -11.76 -9.98
CA ARG A 231 24.69 -10.61 -9.05
C ARG A 231 25.47 -9.43 -9.63
N ARG A 232 26.03 -9.54 -10.83
CA ARG A 232 26.80 -8.45 -11.47
C ARG A 232 25.97 -7.68 -12.48
N CYS A 233 24.80 -8.20 -12.86
CA CYS A 233 23.96 -7.56 -13.87
C CYS A 233 23.24 -6.31 -13.34
N VAL A 234 22.76 -5.49 -14.28
CA VAL A 234 22.01 -4.27 -13.97
C VAL A 234 20.71 -4.56 -13.20
N ALA A 235 20.01 -5.65 -13.55
CA ALA A 235 18.73 -5.96 -12.94
C ALA A 235 18.85 -6.34 -11.46
N PHE A 236 19.90 -7.08 -11.07
CA PHE A 236 20.16 -7.35 -9.65
C PHE A 236 20.39 -6.05 -8.87
N ARG A 237 21.20 -5.14 -9.41
CA ARG A 237 21.41 -3.83 -8.77
C ARG A 237 20.11 -3.04 -8.65
N ASP A 238 19.29 -3.03 -9.70
CA ASP A 238 18.02 -2.30 -9.70
C ASP A 238 17.05 -2.88 -8.65
N TYR A 239 16.90 -4.20 -8.55
CA TYR A 239 16.05 -4.82 -7.53
C TYR A 239 16.60 -4.67 -6.10
N ARG A 240 17.92 -4.67 -5.93
CA ARG A 240 18.55 -4.35 -4.64
C ARG A 240 18.27 -2.91 -4.23
N ASN A 241 18.37 -1.95 -5.15
CA ASN A 241 18.02 -0.56 -4.88
C ASN A 241 16.54 -0.41 -4.51
N LEU A 242 15.63 -1.11 -5.22
CA LEU A 242 14.20 -1.11 -4.90
C LEU A 242 13.95 -1.67 -3.50
N THR A 243 14.66 -2.75 -3.15
CA THR A 243 14.58 -3.39 -1.83
C THR A 243 15.00 -2.40 -0.74
N HIS A 244 16.15 -1.74 -0.90
CA HIS A 244 16.60 -0.73 0.06
C HIS A 244 15.64 0.46 0.14
N GLU A 245 15.11 0.95 -0.98
CA GLU A 245 14.12 2.04 -0.98
C GLU A 245 12.85 1.65 -0.19
N ILE A 246 12.42 0.39 -0.28
CA ILE A 246 11.30 -0.14 0.50
C ILE A 246 11.67 -0.22 1.99
N LEU A 247 12.86 -0.73 2.33
CA LEU A 247 13.34 -0.86 3.71
C LEU A 247 13.55 0.50 4.39
N ASP A 248 14.10 1.48 3.68
CA ASP A 248 14.34 2.83 4.21
C ASP A 248 13.02 3.52 4.61
N VAL A 249 11.96 3.32 3.82
CA VAL A 249 10.61 3.80 4.17
C VAL A 249 10.10 3.12 5.43
N GLU A 250 10.31 1.79 5.57
CA GLU A 250 9.91 1.04 6.76
C GLU A 250 10.64 1.56 8.00
N ASP A 251 11.94 1.77 7.91
CA ASP A 251 12.76 2.25 9.02
C ASP A 251 12.38 3.68 9.41
N ALA A 252 12.08 4.55 8.43
CA ALA A 252 11.57 5.88 8.71
C ALA A 252 10.19 5.86 9.39
N MET A 253 9.29 4.94 8.99
CA MET A 253 7.98 4.75 9.64
C MET A 253 8.14 4.22 11.07
N LYS A 254 8.98 3.20 11.26
CA LYS A 254 9.29 2.64 12.59
C LYS A 254 9.97 3.66 13.49
N ALA A 255 10.88 4.48 12.98
CA ALA A 255 11.52 5.54 13.74
C ALA A 255 10.47 6.58 14.21
N LYS A 256 9.56 7.01 13.31
CA LYS A 256 8.44 7.89 13.68
C LYS A 256 7.55 7.26 14.75
N MET A 257 7.20 5.98 14.62
CA MET A 257 6.38 5.25 15.61
C MET A 257 7.12 5.00 16.95
N ALA A 258 8.43 4.77 16.92
CA ALA A 258 9.25 4.57 18.13
C ALA A 258 9.40 5.89 18.91
N THR A 259 9.51 7.01 18.20
CA THR A 259 9.48 8.35 18.81
C THR A 259 8.10 8.77 19.33
N SER A 260 7.05 7.99 19.05
CA SER A 260 5.67 8.27 19.49
C SER A 260 5.12 7.29 20.56
N ARG A 261 5.97 6.57 21.31
CA ARG A 261 5.52 5.66 22.38
C ARG A 261 4.73 6.39 23.50
N PRO A 262 3.72 5.75 24.12
CA PRO A 262 2.95 6.33 25.21
C PRO A 262 3.80 6.42 26.49
N LEU A 263 3.71 7.53 27.19
CA LEU A 263 4.30 7.71 28.51
C LEU A 263 3.75 6.64 29.47
N SER A 264 4.63 5.75 29.95
CA SER A 264 4.33 4.83 31.04
C SER A 264 4.08 5.59 32.34
N GLU A 265 3.01 5.22 33.04
CA GLU A 265 2.66 5.62 34.40
C GLU A 265 3.66 5.04 35.41
N ASP A 266 4.86 5.61 35.51
CA ASP A 266 5.65 5.60 36.75
C ASP A 266 6.89 6.44 36.52
N GLU A 267 6.79 7.75 36.76
CA GLU A 267 7.91 8.56 37.24
C GLU A 267 7.37 9.89 37.76
N GLY A 268 7.73 10.19 39.01
CA GLY A 268 7.30 11.36 39.76
C GLY A 268 7.77 12.70 39.17
N PRO A 269 7.44 13.82 39.84
CA PRO A 269 7.12 15.07 39.17
C PRO A 269 8.36 15.87 38.79
N LEU A 270 8.78 15.75 37.52
CA LEU A 270 9.70 16.70 36.89
C LEU A 270 9.19 17.06 35.49
N GLY A 271 8.35 18.11 35.46
CA GLY A 271 8.02 19.04 34.36
C GLY A 271 8.01 18.54 32.91
N LYS A 272 6.83 18.17 32.39
CA LYS A 272 6.56 18.12 30.94
C LYS A 272 6.45 19.54 30.37
N LEU A 273 7.36 19.91 29.48
CA LEU A 273 7.11 20.93 28.47
C LEU A 273 6.81 20.23 27.14
N GLY A 274 5.70 20.61 26.48
CA GLY A 274 5.66 20.55 25.02
C GLY A 274 4.32 20.34 24.32
N GLU A 275 3.22 20.00 25.00
CA GLU A 275 1.89 19.94 24.35
C GLU A 275 0.99 21.00 24.94
N ARG A 276 0.30 21.74 24.07
CA ARG A 276 -0.72 22.72 24.45
C ARG A 276 -2.06 22.22 23.96
N THR A 277 -3.02 22.14 24.87
CA THR A 277 -4.41 21.87 24.49
C THR A 277 -5.00 23.13 23.89
N VAL A 278 -5.39 23.03 22.62
CA VAL A 278 -6.15 24.06 21.91
C VAL A 278 -7.60 23.61 21.88
N THR A 279 -8.50 24.46 22.33
CA THR A 279 -9.95 24.23 22.17
C THR A 279 -10.42 24.88 20.89
N PHE A 280 -10.78 24.05 19.91
CA PHE A 280 -11.46 24.50 18.70
C PHE A 280 -12.91 24.78 19.03
N THR A 281 -13.42 25.95 18.63
CA THR A 281 -14.78 26.39 18.91
C THR A 281 -15.48 26.86 17.66
N PHE A 282 -16.76 26.52 17.52
CA PHE A 282 -17.60 26.98 16.42
C PHE A 282 -18.99 27.40 16.92
N ASP A 283 -19.47 28.55 16.46
CA ASP A 283 -20.80 29.07 16.78
C ASP A 283 -21.83 28.56 15.75
N ALA A 284 -22.71 27.68 16.19
CA ALA A 284 -23.79 27.11 15.38
C ALA A 284 -24.96 26.67 16.28
N PRO A 285 -26.19 26.57 15.74
CA PRO A 285 -27.34 26.01 16.45
C PRO A 285 -27.06 24.61 17.03
N GLU A 286 -27.73 24.25 18.13
CA GLU A 286 -27.59 22.94 18.79
C GLU A 286 -27.96 21.76 17.87
N ASN A 287 -28.86 21.98 16.91
CA ASN A 287 -29.30 20.95 15.97
C ASN A 287 -28.38 20.78 14.75
N ALA A 288 -27.31 21.57 14.62
CA ALA A 288 -26.32 21.42 13.56
C ALA A 288 -25.40 20.22 13.82
N VAL A 289 -24.85 19.61 12.76
CA VAL A 289 -23.75 18.66 12.88
C VAL A 289 -22.45 19.40 12.60
N VAL A 290 -21.64 19.58 13.64
CA VAL A 290 -20.38 20.31 13.56
C VAL A 290 -19.21 19.35 13.72
N GLN A 291 -18.37 19.26 12.69
CA GLN A 291 -17.17 18.43 12.69
C GLN A 291 -15.94 19.28 12.33
N ILE A 292 -14.75 18.83 12.74
CA ILE A 292 -13.47 19.42 12.38
C ILE A 292 -12.54 18.38 11.76
N ALA A 293 -11.78 18.82 10.76
CA ALA A 293 -10.74 18.04 10.10
C ALA A 293 -9.51 18.92 9.86
N GLY A 294 -8.32 18.36 10.00
CA GLY A 294 -7.07 19.08 9.74
C GLY A 294 -5.84 18.18 9.82
N ASP A 295 -4.67 18.80 9.76
CA ASP A 295 -3.39 18.09 9.77
C ASP A 295 -3.20 17.20 11.01
N PHE A 296 -3.82 17.57 12.14
CA PHE A 296 -3.75 16.85 13.41
C PHE A 296 -4.58 15.56 13.45
N ASN A 297 -5.45 15.32 12.47
CA ASN A 297 -6.24 14.09 12.38
C ASN A 297 -6.34 13.56 10.94
N ASN A 298 -5.32 13.82 10.12
CA ASN A 298 -5.24 13.39 8.71
C ASN A 298 -6.49 13.75 7.90
N TRP A 299 -7.09 14.92 8.16
CA TRP A 299 -8.30 15.40 7.48
C TRP A 299 -9.53 14.49 7.64
N SER A 300 -9.56 13.65 8.67
CA SER A 300 -10.75 12.88 9.07
C SER A 300 -11.73 13.77 9.83
N ALA A 301 -13.00 13.82 9.42
CA ALA A 301 -13.99 14.70 10.04
C ALA A 301 -14.49 14.15 11.38
N GLU A 302 -14.12 14.80 12.49
CA GLU A 302 -14.55 14.38 13.83
C GLU A 302 -15.52 15.38 14.46
N GLY A 303 -16.58 14.88 15.10
CA GLY A 303 -17.59 15.73 15.76
C GLY A 303 -17.04 16.57 16.91
N LEU A 304 -17.55 17.81 17.01
CA LEU A 304 -17.42 18.67 18.19
C LEU A 304 -18.54 18.34 19.18
N HIS A 305 -18.39 18.75 20.44
CA HIS A 305 -19.42 18.64 21.47
C HIS A 305 -20.08 19.99 21.71
N PHE A 306 -21.41 20.05 21.63
CA PHE A 306 -22.16 21.24 22.00
C PHE A 306 -22.10 21.45 23.51
N THR A 307 -21.68 22.64 23.94
CA THR A 307 -21.68 23.04 25.35
C THR A 307 -22.68 24.18 25.55
N ASP A 308 -23.74 23.91 26.30
CA ASP A 308 -24.75 24.89 26.67
C ASP A 308 -24.26 25.71 27.88
N SER A 309 -23.51 26.77 27.60
CA SER A 309 -22.99 27.70 28.62
C SER A 309 -23.84 28.98 28.65
N PRO A 310 -24.27 29.47 29.84
CA PRO A 310 -25.14 30.65 29.98
C PRO A 310 -24.62 31.94 29.35
N SER A 311 -23.31 32.03 29.06
CA SER A 311 -22.66 33.21 28.50
C SER A 311 -22.31 33.10 27.02
N SER A 312 -22.23 31.89 26.44
CA SER A 312 -21.94 31.66 25.01
C SER A 312 -22.11 30.16 24.68
N PRO A 313 -23.25 29.71 24.15
CA PRO A 313 -23.38 28.35 23.65
C PRO A 313 -22.46 28.17 22.43
N ALA A 314 -21.70 27.08 22.39
CA ALA A 314 -20.81 26.81 21.26
C ALA A 314 -20.47 25.32 21.15
N TRP A 315 -20.15 24.91 19.93
CA TRP A 315 -19.52 23.62 19.66
C TRP A 315 -18.05 23.71 20.02
N GLN A 316 -17.53 22.74 20.78
CA GLN A 316 -16.14 22.75 21.24
C GLN A 316 -15.48 21.39 21.13
N LYS A 317 -14.17 21.39 20.84
CA LYS A 317 -13.34 20.19 20.96
C LYS A 317 -11.91 20.55 21.38
N PRO A 318 -11.46 20.10 22.57
CA PRO A 318 -10.07 20.23 22.96
C PRO A 318 -9.21 19.23 22.19
N ILE A 319 -8.16 19.72 21.54
CA ILE A 319 -7.17 18.92 20.81
C ILE A 319 -5.78 19.30 21.33
N SER A 320 -5.03 18.30 21.80
CA SER A 320 -3.65 18.49 22.25
C SER A 320 -2.72 18.54 21.05
N LEU A 321 -2.08 19.70 20.86
CA LEU A 321 -1.19 19.95 19.73
C LEU A 321 0.22 20.25 20.24
N LYS A 322 1.22 19.75 19.52
CA LYS A 322 2.63 20.14 19.72
C LYS A 322 2.89 21.49 19.04
N PRO A 323 3.89 22.26 19.48
CA PRO A 323 4.28 23.50 18.80
C PRO A 323 4.50 23.27 17.32
N GLY A 324 3.81 24.05 16.49
CA GLY A 324 3.74 23.83 15.05
C GLY A 324 2.62 24.63 14.40
N SER A 325 2.58 24.62 13.07
CA SER A 325 1.51 25.24 12.28
C SER A 325 0.64 24.15 11.67
N TYR A 326 -0.67 24.23 11.86
CA TYR A 326 -1.62 23.22 11.42
C TYR A 326 -2.72 23.86 10.58
N GLN A 327 -3.07 23.21 9.48
CA GLN A 327 -4.22 23.55 8.64
C GLN A 327 -5.46 22.79 9.11
N TYR A 328 -6.62 23.43 9.06
CA TYR A 328 -7.91 22.82 9.43
C TYR A 328 -9.09 23.49 8.73
N LYS A 329 -10.22 22.78 8.70
CA LYS A 329 -11.55 23.27 8.30
C LYS A 329 -12.64 22.65 9.17
N TYR A 330 -13.78 23.32 9.23
CA TYR A 330 -15.01 22.76 9.76
C TYR A 330 -15.86 22.16 8.65
N LEU A 331 -16.61 21.12 8.99
CA LEU A 331 -17.67 20.54 8.18
C LEU A 331 -18.97 20.73 8.94
N ILE A 332 -19.85 21.60 8.44
CA ILE A 332 -21.12 21.97 9.08
C ILE A 332 -22.26 21.50 8.19
N ASP A 333 -23.08 20.56 8.68
CA ASP A 333 -24.20 19.98 7.92
C ASP A 333 -23.80 19.55 6.48
N GLY A 334 -22.61 18.95 6.36
CA GLY A 334 -22.05 18.48 5.08
C GLY A 334 -21.36 19.53 4.22
N HIS A 335 -21.23 20.79 4.68
CA HIS A 335 -20.57 21.87 3.95
C HIS A 335 -19.24 22.26 4.58
N TRP A 336 -18.18 22.24 3.79
CA TRP A 336 -16.84 22.64 4.22
C TRP A 336 -16.74 24.16 4.37
N MET A 337 -16.24 24.60 5.52
CA MET A 337 -16.09 26.01 5.85
C MET A 337 -14.75 26.26 6.57
N THR A 338 -14.12 27.39 6.27
CA THR A 338 -13.03 27.91 7.11
C THR A 338 -13.59 28.38 8.44
N ASP A 339 -12.73 28.44 9.46
CA ASP A 339 -13.05 29.03 10.75
C ASP A 339 -13.30 30.55 10.60
N PRO A 340 -14.54 31.04 10.78
CA PRO A 340 -14.87 32.46 10.62
C PRO A 340 -14.21 33.35 11.67
N ALA A 341 -13.85 32.77 12.83
CA ALA A 341 -13.16 33.49 13.90
C ALA A 341 -11.64 33.57 13.66
N ASN A 342 -11.09 32.74 12.78
CA ASN A 342 -9.68 32.74 12.44
C ASN A 342 -9.40 33.38 11.07
N ARG A 343 -8.78 34.56 11.09
CA ARG A 343 -8.42 35.31 9.88
C ARG A 343 -7.21 34.76 9.14
N LYS A 344 -6.45 33.84 9.74
CA LYS A 344 -5.27 33.25 9.12
C LYS A 344 -5.68 32.06 8.26
N THR A 345 -5.54 32.20 6.94
CA THR A 345 -5.85 31.15 5.98
C THR A 345 -4.71 30.94 4.98
N VAL A 346 -4.71 29.77 4.34
CA VAL A 346 -3.79 29.41 3.25
C VAL A 346 -4.60 28.82 2.09
N ASP A 347 -4.18 29.04 0.85
CA ASP A 347 -4.82 28.49 -0.35
C ASP A 347 -4.80 26.94 -0.30
N ASP A 348 -5.93 26.31 -0.62
CA ASP A 348 -6.06 24.85 -0.57
C ASP A 348 -5.74 24.14 -1.90
N PHE A 349 -5.29 24.87 -2.92
CA PHE A 349 -4.98 24.41 -4.27
C PHE A 349 -6.16 23.87 -5.08
N PHE A 350 -7.39 23.95 -4.55
CA PHE A 350 -8.63 23.55 -5.21
C PHE A 350 -9.61 24.73 -5.40
N GLY A 351 -9.12 25.96 -5.23
CA GLY A 351 -9.91 27.20 -5.38
C GLY A 351 -10.62 27.65 -4.11
N GLY A 352 -10.29 27.07 -2.95
CA GLY A 352 -10.71 27.49 -1.61
C GLY A 352 -9.52 27.84 -0.71
N ALA A 353 -9.77 27.90 0.60
CA ALA A 353 -8.72 28.17 1.58
C ALA A 353 -8.91 27.32 2.85
N ASN A 354 -7.83 26.96 3.53
CA ASN A 354 -7.81 26.31 4.85
C ASN A 354 -7.51 27.32 5.95
N SER A 355 -8.08 27.15 7.14
CA SER A 355 -7.69 27.94 8.32
C SER A 355 -6.37 27.42 8.89
N VAL A 356 -5.54 28.31 9.43
CA VAL A 356 -4.22 27.97 9.96
C VAL A 356 -4.12 28.38 11.42
N ILE A 357 -3.66 27.47 12.27
CA ILE A 357 -3.37 27.73 13.69
C ILE A 357 -1.90 27.45 13.99
N ASP A 358 -1.25 28.37 14.72
CA ASP A 358 0.10 28.18 15.26
C ASP A 358 -0.01 27.94 16.77
N VAL A 359 0.62 26.87 17.25
CA VAL A 359 0.53 26.41 18.65
C VAL A 359 1.80 26.67 19.43
#